data_AF-A0A0G0DDR7-F1
#
_entry.id   AF-A0A0G0DDR7-F1
#
_cell.length_a   1.000
_cell.length_b   1.000
_cell.length_c   1.000
_cell.angle_alpha   90.00
_cell.angle_beta   90.00
_cell.angle_gamma   90.00
#
_symmetry.space_group_name_H-M   'P 1'
#
loop_
_entity.id
_entity.type
_entity.pdbx_description
1 polymer ?
#
loop_
_entity_poly.entity_id
_entity_poly.type
_entity_poly.pdbx_seq_one_letter_code
_entity_poly.pdbx_strand_id
1 'polypeptide(L)'
;MNFVFLVKFSLINLLLLLGILNPQSFLDVFLSYFLLGVLQTYFLRYQFKVAEGIGLETKKISYFIFVLSIVFSLLSIFNWKSVFINVAALSLILGIALSNLFFSQISKRSVILVFSIILIFTFTSRVNSGDLRRSISFEPVAETYFTDYFSFLKVFSLVERGYGYYSAHVKAHLEDARFDYVPQQVWGWRLPTYAYLWRIFPGSGGVSVYIFFIVLSSTALFFSYRIAKIFIGKKLAILSPYLVYPYFHFAARDVAFFEMEWWSICILIIGIYYFIRKKIFIAFLFFTVTVLIREIFIIPLISVAVASLLYRQIKQFISFIFVGIIFIAFLSLHFIKVTEYIPRTFQSLAPRDHPIGLIFLQQTLSYSSWEYLFFNLRPFLFLLLINLISTTILFIRKMLNFELTILFFSAFSLMIAISKIGTPLYDDYWGVSYVPLILIFSPIFILTIFKNMDHKYSKINK
;
A
#
# COMPACT_ATOMS: atom_id res chain seq x y z
N MET A 1 24.35 -28.64 -1.68
CA MET A 1 23.14 -27.82 -1.93
C MET A 1 23.54 -26.35 -1.91
N ASN A 2 23.17 -25.53 -2.91
CA ASN A 2 23.56 -24.12 -2.92
C ASN A 2 22.79 -23.34 -1.82
N PHE A 3 23.48 -22.93 -0.76
CA PHE A 3 22.91 -22.20 0.37
C PHE A 3 22.09 -20.97 -0.07
N VAL A 4 22.55 -20.25 -1.09
CA VAL A 4 21.88 -19.07 -1.66
C VAL A 4 20.50 -19.40 -2.21
N PHE A 5 20.36 -20.57 -2.86
CA PHE A 5 19.08 -21.03 -3.39
C PHE A 5 18.09 -21.32 -2.25
N LEU A 6 18.52 -22.01 -1.18
CA LEU A 6 17.68 -22.33 -0.04
C LEU A 6 17.18 -21.07 0.67
N VAL A 7 18.05 -20.09 0.91
CA VAL A 7 17.65 -18.83 1.57
C VAL A 7 16.65 -18.06 0.71
N LYS A 8 16.91 -17.89 -0.60
CA LYS A 8 15.99 -17.23 -1.53
C LYS A 8 14.64 -17.95 -1.60
N PHE A 9 14.68 -19.29 -1.56
CA PHE A 9 13.51 -20.13 -1.52
C PHE A 9 12.66 -19.89 -0.27
N SER A 10 13.27 -19.93 0.92
CA SER A 10 12.59 -19.70 2.20
C SER A 10 12.00 -18.30 2.29
N LEU A 11 12.72 -17.28 1.82
CA LEU A 11 12.24 -15.90 1.81
C LEU A 11 11.01 -15.71 0.93
N ILE A 12 10.96 -16.34 -0.25
CA ILE A 12 9.77 -16.27 -1.12
C ILE A 12 8.56 -16.90 -0.42
N ASN A 13 8.74 -18.06 0.23
CA ASN A 13 7.63 -18.71 0.95
C ASN A 13 7.19 -17.91 2.17
N LEU A 14 8.13 -17.29 2.89
CA LEU A 14 7.81 -16.38 3.98
C LEU A 14 6.96 -15.20 3.49
N LEU A 15 7.33 -14.56 2.37
CA LEU A 15 6.53 -13.49 1.77
C LEU A 15 5.14 -13.97 1.30
N LEU A 16 5.04 -15.19 0.78
CA LEU A 16 3.75 -15.78 0.42
C LEU A 16 2.85 -15.98 1.65
N LEU A 17 3.42 -16.46 2.75
CA LEU A 17 2.68 -16.65 4.00
C LEU A 17 2.25 -15.31 4.61
N LEU A 18 3.15 -14.33 4.64
CA LEU A 18 2.88 -13.00 5.19
C LEU A 18 1.86 -12.19 4.37
N GLY A 19 1.52 -12.58 3.14
CA GLY A 19 0.51 -11.91 2.32
C GLY A 19 -0.85 -12.61 2.27
N ILE A 20 -1.07 -13.67 3.06
CA ILE A 20 -2.39 -14.33 3.13
C ILE A 20 -3.38 -13.39 3.82
N LEU A 21 -4.49 -13.09 3.15
CA LEU A 21 -5.60 -12.34 3.71
C LEU A 21 -6.21 -13.09 4.90
N ASN A 22 -6.45 -12.38 6.01
CA ASN A 22 -7.21 -12.87 7.15
C ASN A 22 -8.69 -12.96 6.76
N PRO A 23 -9.26 -14.16 6.65
CA PRO A 23 -10.58 -14.34 6.07
C PRO A 23 -11.68 -13.71 6.93
N GLN A 24 -12.62 -12.99 6.29
CA GLN A 24 -13.85 -12.50 6.94
C GLN A 24 -15.07 -13.33 6.53
N SER A 25 -14.96 -14.11 5.46
CA SER A 25 -16.01 -14.95 4.91
C SER A 25 -15.45 -16.28 4.37
N PHE A 26 -16.33 -17.25 4.12
CA PHE A 26 -15.94 -18.49 3.41
C PHE A 26 -15.33 -18.22 2.03
N LEU A 27 -15.80 -17.16 1.36
CA LEU A 27 -15.26 -16.76 0.07
C LEU A 27 -13.82 -16.25 0.20
N ASP A 28 -13.53 -15.45 1.22
CA ASP A 28 -12.17 -14.99 1.48
C ASP A 28 -11.23 -16.16 1.78
N VAL A 29 -11.68 -17.14 2.56
CA VAL A 29 -10.92 -18.38 2.80
C VAL A 29 -10.62 -19.06 1.47
N PHE A 30 -11.65 -19.28 0.66
CA PHE A 30 -11.49 -19.97 -0.62
C PHE A 30 -10.49 -19.25 -1.52
N LEU A 31 -10.71 -17.96 -1.78
CA LEU A 31 -9.90 -17.20 -2.73
C LEU A 31 -8.46 -16.99 -2.25
N SER A 32 -8.24 -16.78 -0.94
CA SER A 32 -6.90 -16.56 -0.39
C SER A 32 -6.04 -17.81 -0.46
N TYR A 33 -6.59 -18.96 -0.05
CA TYR A 33 -5.86 -20.24 -0.11
C TYR A 33 -5.74 -20.76 -1.55
N PHE A 34 -6.74 -20.51 -2.40
CA PHE A 34 -6.64 -20.79 -3.84
C PHE A 34 -5.49 -20.00 -4.48
N LEU A 35 -5.45 -18.68 -4.24
CA LEU A 35 -4.38 -17.81 -4.74
C LEU A 35 -3.01 -18.23 -4.21
N LEU A 36 -2.91 -18.59 -2.92
CA LEU A 36 -1.70 -19.15 -2.32
C LEU A 36 -1.24 -20.40 -3.07
N GLY A 37 -2.13 -21.36 -3.33
CA GLY A 37 -1.81 -22.60 -4.04
C GLY A 37 -1.33 -22.36 -5.48
N VAL A 38 -1.97 -21.42 -6.18
CA VAL A 38 -1.54 -20.98 -7.51
C VAL A 38 -0.15 -20.35 -7.47
N LEU A 39 0.10 -19.43 -6.52
CA LEU A 39 1.39 -18.75 -6.39
C LEU A 39 2.51 -19.69 -5.95
N GLN A 40 2.25 -20.57 -4.98
CA GLN A 40 3.21 -21.60 -4.56
C GLN A 40 3.63 -22.47 -5.73
N THR A 41 2.67 -22.98 -6.50
CA THR A 41 2.96 -23.81 -7.69
C THR A 41 3.75 -23.01 -8.73
N TYR A 42 3.38 -21.75 -8.95
CA TYR A 42 4.08 -20.86 -9.87
C TYR A 42 5.55 -20.62 -9.45
N PHE A 43 5.81 -20.34 -8.17
CA PHE A 43 7.15 -20.11 -7.65
C PHE A 43 7.98 -21.39 -7.58
N LEU A 44 7.37 -22.51 -7.18
CA LEU A 44 7.98 -23.83 -7.21
C LEU A 44 8.46 -24.15 -8.63
N ARG A 45 7.59 -24.03 -9.64
CA ARG A 45 7.98 -24.27 -11.04
C ARG A 45 9.06 -23.31 -11.53
N TYR A 46 9.00 -22.03 -11.12
CA TYR A 46 10.04 -21.07 -11.44
C TYR A 46 11.39 -21.49 -10.85
N GLN A 47 11.42 -21.92 -9.59
CA GLN A 47 12.62 -22.35 -8.88
C GLN A 47 13.12 -23.71 -9.40
N PHE A 48 12.24 -24.63 -9.80
CA PHE A 48 12.64 -25.90 -10.44
C PHE A 48 13.33 -25.68 -11.77
N LYS A 49 12.83 -24.81 -12.64
CA LYS A 49 13.56 -24.45 -13.87
C LYS A 49 14.93 -23.86 -13.59
N VAL A 50 15.08 -23.13 -12.48
CA VAL A 50 16.40 -22.62 -12.05
C VAL A 50 17.27 -23.76 -11.52
N ALA A 51 16.71 -24.68 -10.73
CA ALA A 51 17.43 -25.81 -10.13
C ALA A 51 17.86 -26.89 -11.14
N GLU A 52 17.00 -27.23 -12.12
CA GLU A 52 17.32 -28.13 -13.24
C GLU A 52 18.48 -27.57 -14.07
N GLY A 53 18.48 -26.25 -14.32
CA GLY A 53 19.60 -25.57 -14.97
C GLY A 53 20.91 -25.58 -14.16
N ILE A 54 20.89 -25.97 -12.89
CA ILE A 54 22.05 -26.07 -11.99
C ILE A 54 22.32 -27.54 -11.58
N GLY A 55 21.65 -28.52 -12.21
CA GLY A 55 21.93 -29.95 -12.01
C GLY A 55 21.44 -30.56 -10.69
N LEU A 56 20.47 -29.94 -10.01
CA LEU A 56 19.88 -30.49 -8.77
C LEU A 56 18.73 -31.47 -9.08
N GLU A 57 18.73 -32.67 -8.47
CA GLU A 57 17.61 -33.61 -8.57
C GLU A 57 16.32 -33.02 -7.96
N THR A 58 15.45 -32.54 -8.83
CA THR A 58 14.37 -31.61 -8.50
C THR A 58 13.17 -32.26 -7.80
N LYS A 59 12.86 -33.52 -8.06
CA LYS A 59 11.62 -34.18 -7.60
C LYS A 59 11.49 -34.31 -6.07
N LYS A 60 12.58 -34.57 -5.34
CA LYS A 60 12.55 -34.76 -3.87
C LYS A 60 12.36 -33.43 -3.10
N ILE A 61 12.94 -32.35 -3.62
CA ILE A 61 12.84 -31.00 -3.06
C ILE A 61 11.41 -30.44 -3.23
N SER A 62 10.77 -30.69 -4.37
CA SER A 62 9.35 -30.31 -4.61
C SER A 62 8.43 -30.96 -3.62
N TYR A 63 8.63 -32.26 -3.40
CA TYR A 63 7.78 -33.03 -2.51
C TYR A 63 7.98 -32.61 -1.05
N PHE A 64 9.24 -32.43 -0.61
CA PHE A 64 9.54 -31.99 0.75
C PHE A 64 8.96 -30.62 1.06
N ILE A 65 9.05 -29.66 0.14
CA ILE A 65 8.49 -28.33 0.38
C ILE A 65 6.98 -28.31 0.20
N PHE A 66 6.42 -29.06 -0.76
CA PHE A 66 4.98 -29.22 -0.85
C PHE A 66 4.41 -29.74 0.47
N VAL A 67 5.04 -30.75 1.05
CA VAL A 67 4.73 -31.27 2.39
C VAL A 67 4.95 -30.22 3.46
N LEU A 68 6.05 -29.46 3.45
CA LEU A 68 6.29 -28.40 4.44
C LEU A 68 5.26 -27.25 4.34
N SER A 69 4.81 -26.92 3.13
CA SER A 69 3.81 -25.88 2.85
C SER A 69 2.43 -26.33 3.30
N ILE A 70 2.11 -27.60 3.11
CA ILE A 70 0.91 -28.25 3.66
C ILE A 70 1.02 -28.28 5.19
N VAL A 71 2.12 -28.76 5.77
CA VAL A 71 2.33 -28.83 7.23
C VAL A 71 2.28 -27.45 7.88
N PHE A 72 2.85 -26.42 7.26
CA PHE A 72 2.81 -25.06 7.80
C PHE A 72 1.43 -24.40 7.62
N SER A 73 0.75 -24.66 6.50
CA SER A 73 -0.67 -24.31 6.34
C SER A 73 -1.51 -25.03 7.38
N LEU A 74 -1.17 -26.28 7.72
CA LEU A 74 -1.77 -27.07 8.77
C LEU A 74 -1.37 -26.62 10.19
N LEU A 75 -0.33 -25.80 10.37
CA LEU A 75 0.02 -25.18 11.65
C LEU A 75 -0.70 -23.84 11.85
N SER A 76 -1.06 -23.13 10.78
CA SER A 76 -1.95 -21.96 10.83
C SER A 76 -3.39 -22.30 11.27
N ILE A 77 -3.71 -23.60 11.31
CA ILE A 77 -5.01 -24.18 11.68
C ILE A 77 -5.33 -24.14 13.18
N PHE A 78 -4.35 -23.88 14.05
CA PHE A 78 -4.52 -24.01 15.50
C PHE A 78 -5.50 -23.02 16.18
N ASN A 79 -6.38 -22.34 15.44
CA ASN A 79 -7.37 -21.40 16.00
C ASN A 79 -8.73 -21.32 15.28
N TRP A 80 -9.07 -22.21 14.33
CA TRP A 80 -10.28 -22.07 13.49
C TRP A 80 -11.25 -23.25 13.61
N LYS A 81 -12.55 -22.97 13.49
CA LYS A 81 -13.61 -24.00 13.46
C LYS A 81 -13.36 -24.98 12.30
N SER A 82 -13.58 -26.29 12.54
CA SER A 82 -13.30 -27.42 11.63
C SER A 82 -13.74 -27.23 10.16
N VAL A 83 -14.81 -26.48 9.90
CA VAL A 83 -15.35 -26.27 8.54
C VAL A 83 -14.45 -25.36 7.69
N PHE A 84 -13.89 -24.29 8.26
CA PHE A 84 -13.02 -23.38 7.50
C PHE A 84 -11.70 -24.05 7.09
N ILE A 85 -11.23 -24.99 7.90
CA ILE A 85 -10.04 -25.79 7.63
C ILE A 85 -10.23 -26.64 6.37
N ASN A 86 -11.37 -27.33 6.26
CA ASN A 86 -11.67 -28.16 5.09
C ASN A 86 -11.76 -27.31 3.81
N VAL A 87 -12.38 -26.12 3.89
CA VAL A 87 -12.45 -25.19 2.76
C VAL A 87 -11.06 -24.69 2.38
N ALA A 88 -10.23 -24.28 3.34
CA ALA A 88 -8.87 -23.81 3.09
C ALA A 88 -8.01 -24.90 2.40
N ALA A 89 -8.04 -26.13 2.93
CA ALA A 89 -7.30 -27.26 2.37
C ALA A 89 -7.77 -27.60 0.95
N LEU A 90 -9.08 -27.71 0.73
CA LEU A 90 -9.65 -27.97 -0.60
C LEU A 90 -9.26 -26.88 -1.59
N SER A 91 -9.36 -25.61 -1.19
CA SER A 91 -9.05 -24.45 -2.05
C SER A 91 -7.58 -24.41 -2.45
N LEU A 92 -6.69 -24.71 -1.49
CA LEU A 92 -5.26 -24.83 -1.73
C LEU A 92 -4.98 -25.94 -2.76
N ILE A 93 -5.55 -27.14 -2.55
CA ILE A 93 -5.41 -28.29 -3.45
C ILE A 93 -5.93 -27.95 -4.85
N LEU A 94 -7.10 -27.31 -4.95
CA LEU A 94 -7.68 -26.86 -6.22
C LEU A 94 -6.79 -25.84 -6.92
N GLY A 95 -6.24 -24.87 -6.20
CA GLY A 95 -5.29 -23.89 -6.73
C GLY A 95 -4.03 -24.54 -7.29
N ILE A 96 -3.50 -25.56 -6.58
CA ILE A 96 -2.36 -26.36 -7.05
C ILE A 96 -2.72 -27.18 -8.29
N ALA A 97 -3.86 -27.88 -8.27
CA ALA A 97 -4.30 -28.72 -9.38
C ALA A 97 -4.54 -27.90 -10.66
N LEU A 98 -5.32 -26.82 -10.55
CA LEU A 98 -5.61 -25.92 -11.67
C LEU A 98 -4.33 -25.24 -12.15
N SER A 99 -3.47 -24.76 -11.26
CA SER A 99 -2.22 -24.15 -11.70
C SER A 99 -1.32 -25.16 -12.42
N ASN A 100 -1.34 -26.44 -12.03
CA ASN A 100 -0.58 -27.48 -12.72
C ASN A 100 -1.10 -27.78 -14.12
N LEU A 101 -2.43 -27.81 -14.30
CA LEU A 101 -3.09 -28.01 -15.59
C LEU A 101 -2.83 -26.85 -16.54
N PHE A 102 -2.99 -25.62 -16.06
CA PHE A 102 -2.93 -24.46 -16.93
C PHE A 102 -1.48 -23.99 -17.14
N PHE A 103 -0.62 -23.87 -16.12
CA PHE A 103 0.63 -23.09 -16.17
C PHE A 103 1.88 -23.86 -16.63
N SER A 104 1.81 -24.58 -17.75
CA SER A 104 3.00 -25.20 -18.37
C SER A 104 4.06 -24.17 -18.83
N GLN A 105 3.66 -22.93 -19.16
CA GLN A 105 4.56 -21.85 -19.61
C GLN A 105 4.62 -20.65 -18.66
N ILE A 106 5.53 -20.71 -17.69
CA ILE A 106 5.66 -19.77 -16.55
C ILE A 106 5.97 -18.31 -16.96
N SER A 107 6.78 -18.08 -18.00
CA SER A 107 7.35 -16.75 -18.28
C SER A 107 6.37 -15.76 -18.96
N LYS A 108 5.36 -16.24 -19.68
CA LYS A 108 4.35 -15.39 -20.35
C LYS A 108 3.19 -15.00 -19.43
N ARG A 109 3.10 -15.58 -18.23
CA ARG A 109 1.87 -15.60 -17.42
C ARG A 109 1.90 -14.75 -16.15
N SER A 110 3.01 -14.07 -15.86
CA SER A 110 3.09 -13.19 -14.68
C SER A 110 2.05 -12.07 -14.72
N VAL A 111 1.72 -11.57 -15.91
CA VAL A 111 0.70 -10.53 -16.10
C VAL A 111 -0.70 -11.08 -15.80
N ILE A 112 -1.00 -12.31 -16.21
CA ILE A 112 -2.27 -12.98 -15.91
C ILE A 112 -2.44 -13.09 -14.39
N LEU A 113 -1.39 -13.52 -13.67
CA LEU A 113 -1.45 -13.62 -12.21
C LEU A 113 -1.68 -12.28 -11.52
N VAL A 114 -1.07 -11.20 -12.01
CA VAL A 114 -1.34 -9.84 -11.49
C VAL A 114 -2.80 -9.44 -11.72
N PHE A 115 -3.35 -9.72 -12.90
CA PHE A 115 -4.77 -9.50 -13.17
C PHE A 115 -5.67 -10.39 -12.31
N SER A 116 -5.27 -11.63 -12.01
CA SER A 116 -5.99 -12.49 -11.08
C SER A 116 -6.01 -11.93 -9.66
N ILE A 117 -4.88 -11.39 -9.16
CA ILE A 117 -4.83 -10.71 -7.86
C ILE A 117 -5.76 -9.49 -7.85
N ILE A 118 -5.73 -8.66 -8.89
CA ILE A 118 -6.60 -7.49 -9.01
C ILE A 118 -8.07 -7.91 -9.07
N LEU A 119 -8.41 -8.94 -9.84
CA LEU A 119 -9.77 -9.45 -9.96
C LEU A 119 -10.28 -10.02 -8.64
N ILE A 120 -9.44 -10.79 -7.93
CA ILE A 120 -9.75 -11.27 -6.57
C ILE A 120 -9.98 -10.07 -5.65
N PHE A 121 -9.09 -9.06 -5.67
CA PHE A 121 -9.26 -7.83 -4.89
C PHE A 121 -10.58 -7.13 -5.16
N THR A 122 -10.91 -6.88 -6.43
CA THR A 122 -12.16 -6.21 -6.82
C THR A 122 -13.36 -7.03 -6.38
N PHE A 123 -13.31 -8.34 -6.57
CA PHE A 123 -14.41 -9.23 -6.23
C PHE A 123 -14.63 -9.34 -4.72
N THR A 124 -13.58 -9.60 -3.93
CA THR A 124 -13.69 -9.68 -2.45
C THR A 124 -14.06 -8.32 -1.86
N SER A 125 -13.53 -7.21 -2.38
CA SER A 125 -13.92 -5.87 -1.97
C SER A 125 -15.41 -5.62 -2.23
N ARG A 126 -15.92 -5.99 -3.41
CA ARG A 126 -17.33 -5.86 -3.76
C ARG A 126 -18.23 -6.73 -2.87
N VAL A 127 -17.84 -7.97 -2.57
CA VAL A 127 -18.66 -8.86 -1.75
C VAL A 127 -18.70 -8.36 -0.29
N ASN A 128 -17.56 -7.96 0.27
CA ASN A 128 -17.45 -7.62 1.69
C ASN A 128 -17.85 -6.18 2.04
N SER A 129 -18.05 -5.30 1.05
CA SER A 129 -18.49 -3.91 1.25
C SER A 129 -20.01 -3.72 1.15
N GLY A 130 -20.82 -4.78 1.31
CA GLY A 130 -22.28 -4.69 1.22
C GLY A 130 -22.87 -3.62 2.16
N ASP A 131 -22.43 -3.64 3.42
CA ASP A 131 -22.91 -2.72 4.47
C ASP A 131 -22.36 -1.31 4.27
N LEU A 132 -21.07 -1.20 3.97
CA LEU A 132 -20.41 0.06 3.61
C LEU A 132 -21.15 0.78 2.49
N ARG A 133 -21.44 0.08 1.39
CA ARG A 133 -22.12 0.71 0.26
C ARG A 133 -23.52 1.19 0.62
N ARG A 134 -24.24 0.46 1.48
CA ARG A 134 -25.55 0.90 1.96
C ARG A 134 -25.44 2.17 2.80
N SER A 135 -24.45 2.26 3.70
CA SER A 135 -24.28 3.44 4.56
C SER A 135 -23.86 4.69 3.79
N ILE A 136 -23.04 4.55 2.74
CA ILE A 136 -22.55 5.69 1.94
C ILE A 136 -23.46 6.05 0.75
N SER A 137 -24.56 5.30 0.55
CA SER A 137 -25.53 5.59 -0.51
C SER A 137 -26.34 6.85 -0.24
N PHE A 138 -26.41 7.26 1.02
CA PHE A 138 -27.16 8.41 1.47
C PHE A 138 -26.23 9.48 2.00
N GLU A 139 -26.62 10.73 1.82
CA GLU A 139 -25.97 11.85 2.50
C GLU A 139 -26.14 11.67 4.03
N PRO A 140 -25.08 11.89 4.83
CA PRO A 140 -25.21 11.92 6.28
C PRO A 140 -26.23 12.95 6.75
N VAL A 141 -27.13 12.52 7.63
CA VAL A 141 -28.17 13.38 8.22
C VAL A 141 -27.53 14.23 9.32
N ALA A 142 -27.90 15.51 9.40
CA ALA A 142 -27.40 16.42 10.43
C ALA A 142 -27.59 15.84 11.83
N GLU A 143 -26.59 16.03 12.70
CA GLU A 143 -26.54 15.59 14.10
C GLU A 143 -26.59 14.06 14.31
N THR A 144 -26.44 13.26 13.24
CA THR A 144 -26.46 11.78 13.35
C THR A 144 -25.11 11.11 13.13
N TYR A 145 -24.12 11.83 12.57
CA TYR A 145 -22.78 11.31 12.33
C TYR A 145 -21.77 11.94 13.29
N PHE A 146 -20.75 11.15 13.65
CA PHE A 146 -19.75 11.49 14.68
C PHE A 146 -18.35 11.02 14.28
N THR A 147 -18.07 10.86 12.99
CA THR A 147 -16.75 10.41 12.50
C THR A 147 -16.34 11.27 11.32
N ASP A 148 -15.03 11.54 11.23
CA ASP A 148 -14.45 12.37 10.16
C ASP A 148 -14.78 11.81 8.76
N TYR A 149 -14.89 10.48 8.61
CA TYR A 149 -15.21 9.83 7.34
C TYR A 149 -16.57 10.26 6.79
N PHE A 150 -17.61 10.24 7.64
CA PHE A 150 -18.94 10.73 7.27
C PHE A 150 -18.97 12.24 7.11
N SER A 151 -18.17 12.98 7.88
CA SER A 151 -18.01 14.43 7.67
C SER A 151 -17.43 14.72 6.28
N PHE A 152 -16.46 13.94 5.80
CA PHE A 152 -15.92 14.07 4.43
C PHE A 152 -16.97 13.73 3.35
N LEU A 153 -17.76 12.66 3.57
CA LEU A 153 -18.87 12.32 2.67
C LEU A 153 -19.93 13.43 2.62
N LYS A 154 -20.23 14.06 3.75
CA LYS A 154 -21.14 15.21 3.85
C LYS A 154 -20.61 16.41 3.08
N VAL A 155 -19.33 16.76 3.25
CA VAL A 155 -18.68 17.83 2.48
C VAL A 155 -18.79 17.57 0.98
N PHE A 156 -18.47 16.35 0.55
CA PHE A 156 -18.60 15.96 -0.85
C PHE A 156 -20.03 16.13 -1.39
N SER A 157 -21.02 15.64 -0.65
CA SER A 157 -22.44 15.74 -1.02
C SER A 157 -22.91 17.19 -1.18
N LEU A 158 -22.45 18.09 -0.31
CA LEU A 158 -22.74 19.53 -0.40
C LEU A 158 -22.02 20.18 -1.59
N VAL A 159 -20.77 19.81 -1.86
CA VAL A 159 -20.02 20.31 -3.04
C VAL A 159 -20.65 19.83 -4.35
N GLU A 160 -21.17 18.61 -4.41
CA GLU A 160 -21.96 18.13 -5.57
C GLU A 160 -23.20 18.99 -5.82
N ARG A 161 -23.85 19.46 -4.75
CA ARG A 161 -25.01 20.37 -4.82
C ARG A 161 -24.66 21.82 -5.16
N GLY A 162 -23.39 22.13 -5.41
CA GLY A 162 -22.94 23.45 -5.82
C GLY A 162 -22.49 24.37 -4.68
N TYR A 163 -22.42 23.89 -3.44
CA TYR A 163 -21.78 24.66 -2.36
C TYR A 163 -20.28 24.80 -2.63
N GLY A 164 -19.71 25.95 -2.26
CA GLY A 164 -18.26 26.12 -2.23
C GLY A 164 -17.64 25.26 -1.13
N TYR A 165 -16.45 24.69 -1.37
CA TYR A 165 -15.78 23.77 -0.43
C TYR A 165 -15.77 24.25 1.03
N TYR A 166 -15.32 25.49 1.28
CA TYR A 166 -15.19 26.01 2.63
C TYR A 166 -16.56 26.14 3.33
N SER A 167 -17.57 26.63 2.62
CA SER A 167 -18.95 26.68 3.15
C SER A 167 -19.53 25.30 3.41
N ALA A 168 -19.24 24.32 2.55
CA ALA A 168 -19.63 22.93 2.74
C ALA A 168 -18.93 22.32 3.97
N HIS A 169 -17.64 22.62 4.16
CA HIS A 169 -16.86 22.18 5.31
C HIS A 169 -17.40 22.75 6.63
N VAL A 170 -17.72 24.05 6.68
CA VAL A 170 -18.38 24.67 7.84
C VAL A 170 -19.67 23.96 8.16
N LYS A 171 -20.55 23.82 7.17
CA LYS A 171 -21.88 23.22 7.36
C LYS A 171 -21.76 21.77 7.82
N ALA A 172 -20.92 20.97 7.18
CA ALA A 172 -20.68 19.58 7.55
C ALA A 172 -20.03 19.42 8.94
N HIS A 173 -19.26 20.41 9.40
CA HIS A 173 -18.67 20.33 10.74
C HIS A 173 -19.65 20.74 11.83
N LEU A 174 -20.48 21.75 11.59
CA LEU A 174 -21.53 22.19 12.54
C LEU A 174 -22.73 21.23 12.57
N GLU A 175 -22.94 20.44 11.52
CA GLU A 175 -23.93 19.36 11.50
C GLU A 175 -23.37 18.02 12.06
N ASP A 176 -22.08 17.97 12.46
CA ASP A 176 -21.49 16.79 13.13
C ASP A 176 -21.94 16.77 14.59
N ALA A 177 -22.38 15.62 15.10
CA ALA A 177 -22.92 15.48 16.45
C ALA A 177 -21.92 15.81 17.57
N ARG A 178 -20.62 15.92 17.25
CA ARG A 178 -19.54 16.16 18.21
C ARG A 178 -19.18 17.64 18.41
N PHE A 179 -19.58 18.52 17.49
CA PHE A 179 -19.00 19.86 17.41
C PHE A 179 -20.05 20.95 17.21
N ASP A 180 -20.03 21.95 18.10
CA ASP A 180 -20.89 23.15 18.00
C ASP A 180 -20.15 24.37 17.40
N TYR A 181 -18.89 24.20 17.01
CA TYR A 181 -18.02 25.27 16.52
C TYR A 181 -17.13 24.79 15.39
N VAL A 182 -16.74 25.69 14.49
CA VAL A 182 -15.83 25.37 13.36
C VAL A 182 -14.40 25.07 13.85
N PRO A 183 -13.60 24.26 13.12
CA PRO A 183 -12.24 23.97 13.53
C PRO A 183 -11.41 25.25 13.62
N GLN A 184 -10.85 25.51 14.80
CA GLN A 184 -10.12 26.75 15.09
C GLN A 184 -8.69 26.77 14.52
N GLN A 185 -8.18 25.62 14.09
CA GLN A 185 -6.86 25.48 13.48
C GLN A 185 -6.98 25.21 11.99
N VAL A 186 -6.13 25.85 11.18
CA VAL A 186 -6.13 25.68 9.71
C VAL A 186 -5.93 24.21 9.31
N TRP A 187 -5.09 23.47 10.04
CA TRP A 187 -4.85 22.04 9.77
C TRP A 187 -6.06 21.15 10.04
N GLY A 188 -7.06 21.63 10.78
CA GLY A 188 -8.36 20.96 10.94
C GLY A 188 -9.25 21.07 9.70
N TRP A 189 -8.91 21.95 8.77
CA TRP A 189 -9.55 22.07 7.47
C TRP A 189 -8.75 21.25 6.48
N ARG A 190 -9.29 20.10 6.05
CA ARG A 190 -8.61 19.29 5.03
C ARG A 190 -8.50 20.07 3.72
N LEU A 191 -7.59 19.66 2.84
CA LEU A 191 -7.38 20.33 1.56
C LEU A 191 -8.55 20.05 0.58
N PRO A 192 -9.04 21.05 -0.18
CA PRO A 192 -10.23 20.90 -1.05
C PRO A 192 -10.11 19.84 -2.15
N THR A 193 -8.89 19.45 -2.50
CA THR A 193 -8.59 18.64 -3.68
C THR A 193 -9.32 17.29 -3.67
N TYR A 194 -9.53 16.66 -2.50
CA TYR A 194 -10.23 15.38 -2.45
C TYR A 194 -11.68 15.49 -2.93
N ALA A 195 -12.41 16.51 -2.48
CA ALA A 195 -13.83 16.67 -2.80
C ALA A 195 -14.02 16.95 -4.29
N TYR A 196 -13.15 17.80 -4.86
CA TYR A 196 -13.16 18.07 -6.29
C TYR A 196 -12.69 16.87 -7.12
N LEU A 197 -11.72 16.10 -6.63
CA LEU A 197 -11.27 14.87 -7.28
C LEU A 197 -12.42 13.85 -7.37
N TRP A 198 -13.17 13.66 -6.28
CA TRP A 198 -14.30 12.74 -6.24
C TRP A 198 -15.42 13.16 -7.19
N ARG A 199 -15.64 14.47 -7.35
CA ARG A 199 -16.66 15.03 -8.25
C ARG A 199 -16.37 14.82 -9.74
N ILE A 200 -15.13 14.50 -10.12
CA ILE A 200 -14.76 14.25 -11.53
C ILE A 200 -15.35 12.92 -12.03
N PHE A 201 -15.56 11.94 -11.15
CA PHE A 201 -16.01 10.61 -11.55
C PHE A 201 -17.52 10.58 -11.82
N PRO A 202 -18.00 9.89 -12.87
CA PRO A 202 -19.43 9.85 -13.18
C PRO A 202 -20.25 9.15 -12.09
N GLY A 203 -21.39 9.75 -11.75
CA GLY A 203 -22.33 9.28 -10.75
C GLY A 203 -22.36 10.15 -9.50
N SER A 204 -23.50 10.20 -8.82
CA SER A 204 -23.72 11.00 -7.61
C SER A 204 -23.59 10.17 -6.34
N GLY A 205 -23.10 10.78 -5.25
CA GLY A 205 -23.08 10.19 -3.91
C GLY A 205 -21.89 9.27 -3.61
N GLY A 206 -21.84 8.73 -2.38
CA GLY A 206 -20.65 8.01 -1.89
C GLY A 206 -20.30 6.72 -2.63
N VAL A 207 -21.27 6.09 -3.31
CA VAL A 207 -21.03 4.86 -4.08
C VAL A 207 -20.19 5.11 -5.33
N SER A 208 -20.32 6.27 -5.99
CA SER A 208 -19.46 6.62 -7.13
C SER A 208 -18.02 6.81 -6.66
N VAL A 209 -17.83 7.48 -5.52
CA VAL A 209 -16.53 7.65 -4.84
C VAL A 209 -15.92 6.29 -4.49
N TYR A 210 -16.72 5.35 -3.97
CA TYR A 210 -16.28 3.99 -3.70
C TYR A 210 -15.80 3.25 -4.95
N ILE A 211 -16.56 3.29 -6.05
CA ILE A 211 -16.17 2.65 -7.32
C ILE A 211 -14.86 3.25 -7.83
N PHE A 212 -14.73 4.57 -7.74
CA PHE A 212 -13.50 5.25 -8.14
C PHE A 212 -12.31 4.82 -7.28
N PHE A 213 -12.49 4.68 -5.97
CA PHE A 213 -11.47 4.14 -5.07
C PHE A 213 -11.02 2.74 -5.50
N ILE A 214 -11.95 1.82 -5.80
CA ILE A 214 -11.62 0.47 -6.27
C ILE A 214 -10.79 0.49 -7.56
N VAL A 215 -11.14 1.36 -8.51
CA VAL A 215 -10.37 1.53 -9.76
C VAL A 215 -8.96 2.07 -9.46
N LEU A 216 -8.86 3.06 -8.58
CA LEU A 216 -7.59 3.67 -8.18
C LEU A 216 -6.68 2.68 -7.45
N SER A 217 -7.18 1.94 -6.47
CA SER A 217 -6.44 0.90 -5.75
C SER A 217 -6.03 -0.26 -6.66
N SER A 218 -6.91 -0.69 -7.57
CA SER A 218 -6.58 -1.71 -8.59
C SER A 218 -5.44 -1.24 -9.50
N THR A 219 -5.47 0.04 -9.88
CA THR A 219 -4.39 0.67 -10.64
C THR A 219 -3.10 0.70 -9.82
N ALA A 220 -3.15 1.11 -8.55
CA ALA A 220 -1.99 1.11 -7.66
C ALA A 220 -1.38 -0.30 -7.47
N LEU A 221 -2.20 -1.36 -7.37
CA LEU A 221 -1.73 -2.75 -7.37
C LEU A 221 -1.01 -3.11 -8.68
N PHE A 222 -1.53 -2.70 -9.83
CA PHE A 222 -0.82 -2.90 -11.09
C PHE A 222 0.52 -2.15 -11.12
N PHE A 223 0.56 -0.90 -10.66
CA PHE A 223 1.78 -0.12 -10.63
C PHE A 223 2.80 -0.65 -9.61
N SER A 224 2.38 -1.26 -8.51
CA SER A 224 3.29 -1.93 -7.57
C SER A 224 4.04 -3.09 -8.24
N TYR A 225 3.34 -3.91 -9.04
CA TYR A 225 3.97 -4.92 -9.90
C TYR A 225 4.96 -4.29 -10.87
N ARG A 226 4.57 -3.18 -11.51
CA ARG A 226 5.42 -2.50 -12.50
C ARG A 226 6.70 -1.93 -11.87
N ILE A 227 6.63 -1.40 -10.65
CA ILE A 227 7.81 -0.97 -9.88
C ILE A 227 8.70 -2.17 -9.61
N ALA A 228 8.16 -3.23 -8.97
CA ALA A 228 8.95 -4.39 -8.59
C ALA A 228 9.62 -5.08 -9.79
N LYS A 229 8.92 -5.14 -10.93
CA LYS A 229 9.43 -5.73 -12.18
C LYS A 229 10.73 -5.09 -12.66
N ILE A 230 10.95 -3.80 -12.40
CA ILE A 230 12.18 -3.08 -12.79
C ILE A 230 13.41 -3.69 -12.09
N PHE A 231 13.27 -4.07 -10.83
CA PHE A 231 14.38 -4.51 -9.99
C PHE A 231 14.55 -6.02 -9.97
N ILE A 232 13.47 -6.75 -9.65
CA ILE A 232 13.53 -8.20 -9.37
C ILE A 232 13.00 -9.06 -10.53
N GLY A 233 12.59 -8.42 -11.63
CA GLY A 233 12.14 -9.08 -12.85
C GLY A 233 10.68 -9.55 -12.81
N LYS A 234 10.13 -9.86 -14.00
CA LYS A 234 8.70 -10.16 -14.21
C LYS A 234 8.15 -11.27 -13.29
N LYS A 235 8.99 -12.26 -12.96
CA LYS A 235 8.54 -13.47 -12.27
C LYS A 235 8.33 -13.25 -10.78
N LEU A 236 9.25 -12.54 -10.13
CA LEU A 236 9.21 -12.27 -8.69
C LEU A 236 8.37 -11.05 -8.34
N ALA A 237 8.18 -10.12 -9.29
CA ALA A 237 7.42 -8.89 -9.09
C ALA A 237 5.95 -9.07 -8.69
N ILE A 238 5.39 -10.27 -8.83
CA ILE A 238 4.01 -10.60 -8.41
C ILE A 238 3.87 -10.55 -6.89
N LEU A 239 4.97 -10.70 -6.13
CA LEU A 239 4.94 -10.63 -4.67
C LEU A 239 4.49 -9.25 -4.16
N SER A 240 4.83 -8.15 -4.84
CA SER A 240 4.45 -6.80 -4.41
C SER A 240 2.93 -6.58 -4.42
N PRO A 241 2.18 -6.77 -5.52
CA PRO A 241 0.73 -6.62 -5.48
C PRO A 241 0.06 -7.66 -4.57
N TYR A 242 0.62 -8.87 -4.46
CA TYR A 242 0.10 -9.89 -3.54
C TYR A 242 0.18 -9.43 -2.08
N LEU A 243 1.31 -8.85 -1.66
CA LEU A 243 1.50 -8.33 -0.30
C LEU A 243 0.66 -7.08 -0.03
N VAL A 244 0.44 -6.21 -1.02
CA VAL A 244 -0.34 -4.97 -0.83
C VAL A 244 -1.85 -5.21 -0.84
N TYR A 245 -2.30 -6.25 -1.53
CA TYR A 245 -3.73 -6.55 -1.71
C TYR A 245 -4.53 -6.53 -0.39
N PRO A 246 -4.16 -7.29 0.66
CA PRO A 246 -4.94 -7.30 1.90
C PRO A 246 -5.05 -5.91 2.54
N TYR A 247 -4.00 -5.10 2.44
CA TYR A 247 -4.00 -3.74 2.97
C TYR A 247 -5.03 -2.83 2.29
N PHE A 248 -5.13 -2.88 0.95
CA PHE A 248 -6.15 -2.11 0.23
C PHE A 248 -7.55 -2.72 0.38
N HIS A 249 -7.65 -4.03 0.62
CA HIS A 249 -8.93 -4.68 0.88
C HIS A 249 -9.58 -4.19 2.17
N PHE A 250 -8.81 -3.86 3.22
CA PHE A 250 -9.31 -3.16 4.41
C PHE A 250 -10.05 -1.86 4.06
N ALA A 251 -9.36 -0.94 3.39
CA ALA A 251 -9.97 0.33 3.02
C ALA A 251 -11.20 0.10 2.13
N ALA A 252 -11.13 -0.86 1.22
CA ALA A 252 -12.22 -1.17 0.29
C ALA A 252 -13.45 -1.86 0.94
N ARG A 253 -13.38 -2.27 2.20
CA ARG A 253 -14.53 -2.84 2.94
C ARG A 253 -15.02 -1.96 4.09
N ASP A 254 -14.23 -0.98 4.50
CA ASP A 254 -14.49 -0.09 5.63
C ASP A 254 -14.72 1.36 5.18
N VAL A 255 -15.35 2.20 6.01
CA VAL A 255 -15.51 3.64 5.75
C VAL A 255 -14.18 4.39 5.73
N ALA A 256 -13.11 3.78 6.25
CA ALA A 256 -11.74 4.32 6.24
C ALA A 256 -11.24 4.75 4.85
N PHE A 257 -11.78 4.23 3.72
CA PHE A 257 -11.35 4.72 2.39
C PHE A 257 -11.60 6.22 2.15
N PHE A 258 -12.43 6.88 2.95
CA PHE A 258 -12.58 8.33 2.90
C PHE A 258 -11.38 9.10 3.49
N GLU A 259 -10.47 8.44 4.21
CA GLU A 259 -9.22 9.08 4.64
C GLU A 259 -8.36 9.46 3.45
N MET A 260 -7.85 10.69 3.48
CA MET A 260 -7.08 11.29 2.39
C MET A 260 -5.78 10.53 2.10
N GLU A 261 -5.24 9.86 3.11
CA GLU A 261 -4.05 9.03 3.05
C GLU A 261 -4.19 7.90 2.00
N TRP A 262 -5.34 7.22 1.94
CA TRP A 262 -5.55 6.12 0.99
C TRP A 262 -5.53 6.59 -0.46
N TRP A 263 -6.08 7.78 -0.73
CA TRP A 263 -6.08 8.39 -2.06
C TRP A 263 -4.68 8.83 -2.45
N SER A 264 -4.02 9.59 -1.56
CA SER A 264 -2.66 10.08 -1.80
C SER A 264 -1.66 8.95 -1.97
N ILE A 265 -1.72 7.88 -1.17
CA ILE A 265 -0.76 6.77 -1.30
C ILE A 265 -0.90 6.03 -2.63
N CYS A 266 -2.13 5.83 -3.12
CA CYS A 266 -2.36 5.20 -4.43
C CYS A 266 -1.77 6.06 -5.57
N ILE A 267 -1.99 7.37 -5.52
CA ILE A 267 -1.48 8.34 -6.50
C ILE A 267 0.06 8.43 -6.42
N LEU A 268 0.61 8.42 -5.21
CA LEU A 268 2.06 8.41 -4.97
C LEU A 268 2.73 7.18 -5.60
N ILE A 269 2.16 5.98 -5.42
CA ILE A 269 2.70 4.74 -6.01
C ILE A 269 2.80 4.86 -7.54
N ILE A 270 1.78 5.44 -8.18
CA ILE A 270 1.79 5.68 -9.63
C ILE A 270 2.88 6.70 -10.00
N GLY A 271 3.00 7.79 -9.23
CA GLY A 271 4.05 8.81 -9.40
C GLY A 271 5.47 8.25 -9.29
N ILE A 272 5.73 7.40 -8.29
CA ILE A 272 7.03 6.73 -8.07
C ILE A 272 7.42 5.91 -9.31
N TYR A 273 6.49 5.16 -9.89
CA TYR A 273 6.78 4.39 -11.10
C TYR A 273 7.22 5.30 -12.26
N TYR A 274 6.48 6.36 -12.56
CA TYR A 274 6.83 7.27 -13.65
C TYR A 274 8.14 8.00 -13.39
N PHE A 275 8.42 8.33 -12.13
CA PHE A 275 9.66 8.94 -11.71
C PHE A 275 10.87 8.02 -11.98
N ILE A 276 10.80 6.75 -11.56
CA ILE A 276 11.82 5.72 -11.84
C ILE A 276 12.00 5.51 -13.35
N ARG A 277 10.91 5.60 -14.13
CA ARG A 277 10.94 5.52 -15.59
C ARG A 277 11.41 6.81 -16.28
N LYS A 278 11.86 7.81 -15.52
CA LYS A 278 12.33 9.11 -15.99
C LYS A 278 11.28 9.89 -16.80
N LYS A 279 9.99 9.60 -16.59
CA LYS A 279 8.86 10.34 -17.17
C LYS A 279 8.48 11.47 -16.21
N ILE A 280 9.39 12.44 -16.08
CA ILE A 280 9.38 13.45 -15.02
C ILE A 280 8.11 14.30 -15.01
N PHE A 281 7.63 14.72 -16.18
CA PHE A 281 6.39 15.50 -16.28
C PHE A 281 5.18 14.75 -15.69
N ILE A 282 5.01 13.48 -16.03
CA ILE A 282 3.90 12.66 -15.53
C ILE A 282 4.06 12.43 -14.02
N ALA A 283 5.28 12.12 -13.57
CA ALA A 283 5.57 11.95 -12.15
C ALA A 283 5.25 13.22 -11.34
N PHE A 284 5.64 14.38 -11.86
CA PHE A 284 5.32 15.70 -11.30
C PHE A 284 3.81 15.88 -11.13
N LEU A 285 2.99 15.57 -12.14
CA LEU A 285 1.53 15.69 -12.03
C LEU A 285 0.98 14.84 -10.88
N PHE A 286 1.39 13.57 -10.79
CA PHE A 286 0.96 12.68 -9.70
C PHE A 286 1.44 13.15 -8.33
N PHE A 287 2.69 13.61 -8.21
CA PHE A 287 3.23 14.13 -6.96
C PHE A 287 2.55 15.42 -6.50
N THR A 288 2.25 16.33 -7.43
CA THR A 288 1.45 17.53 -7.14
C THR A 288 0.07 17.13 -6.61
N VAL A 289 -0.66 16.25 -7.30
CA VAL A 289 -1.97 15.80 -6.83
C VAL A 289 -1.87 15.11 -5.45
N THR A 290 -0.82 14.32 -5.22
CA THR A 290 -0.60 13.64 -3.94
C THR A 290 -0.55 14.62 -2.76
N VAL A 291 0.25 15.68 -2.87
CA VAL A 291 0.41 16.68 -1.79
C VAL A 291 -0.78 17.63 -1.67
N LEU A 292 -1.49 17.87 -2.78
CA LEU A 292 -2.70 18.69 -2.78
C LEU A 292 -3.90 17.96 -2.15
N ILE A 293 -3.92 16.63 -2.15
CA ILE A 293 -4.92 15.83 -1.40
C ILE A 293 -4.52 15.73 0.07
N ARG A 294 -3.24 15.41 0.34
CA ARG A 294 -2.74 15.29 1.71
C ARG A 294 -1.33 15.85 1.84
N GLU A 295 -1.23 16.94 2.59
CA GLU A 295 -0.04 17.75 2.80
C GLU A 295 1.16 16.99 3.36
N ILE A 296 0.93 15.97 4.21
CA ILE A 296 2.01 15.24 4.89
C ILE A 296 2.96 14.54 3.90
N PHE A 297 2.47 14.23 2.69
CA PHE A 297 3.28 13.63 1.63
C PHE A 297 4.34 14.58 1.06
N ILE A 298 4.35 15.87 1.42
CA ILE A 298 5.47 16.75 1.06
C ILE A 298 6.80 16.25 1.66
N ILE A 299 6.76 15.60 2.83
CA ILE A 299 7.93 15.10 3.55
C ILE A 299 8.72 14.05 2.74
N PRO A 300 8.10 12.96 2.26
CA PRO A 300 8.81 12.01 1.39
C PRO A 300 9.26 12.64 0.08
N LEU A 301 8.50 13.58 -0.50
CA LEU A 301 8.92 14.24 -1.75
C LEU A 301 10.14 15.15 -1.56
N ILE A 302 10.24 15.89 -0.45
CA ILE A 302 11.44 16.68 -0.11
C ILE A 302 12.64 15.76 0.06
N SER A 303 12.47 14.61 0.72
CA SER A 303 13.55 13.64 0.92
C SER A 303 14.05 13.06 -0.40
N VAL A 304 13.13 12.76 -1.32
CA VAL A 304 13.43 12.31 -2.68
C VAL A 304 14.09 13.42 -3.52
N ALA A 305 13.72 14.69 -3.31
CA ALA A 305 14.36 15.84 -3.95
C ALA A 305 15.82 15.98 -3.48
N VAL A 306 16.08 15.90 -2.18
CA VAL A 306 17.43 15.91 -1.61
C VAL A 306 18.26 14.74 -2.16
N ALA A 307 17.70 13.52 -2.19
CA ALA A 307 18.38 12.38 -2.80
C ALA A 307 18.70 12.61 -4.29
N SER A 308 17.79 13.24 -5.04
CA SER A 308 18.02 13.62 -6.44
C SER A 308 19.18 14.61 -6.59
N LEU A 309 19.29 15.60 -5.70
CA LEU A 309 20.40 16.54 -5.68
C LEU A 309 21.74 15.85 -5.36
N LEU A 310 21.76 14.98 -4.34
CA LEU A 310 22.96 14.22 -3.93
C LEU A 310 23.49 13.32 -5.06
N TYR A 311 22.60 12.73 -5.85
CA TYR A 311 22.94 11.93 -7.03
C TYR A 311 23.11 12.75 -8.32
N ARG A 312 23.16 14.09 -8.21
CA ARG A 312 23.33 15.04 -9.34
C ARG A 312 22.27 14.91 -10.43
N GLN A 313 21.07 14.44 -10.08
CA GLN A 313 19.91 14.32 -10.96
C GLN A 313 19.12 15.64 -11.00
N ILE A 314 19.74 16.69 -11.56
CA ILE A 314 19.21 18.07 -11.49
C ILE A 314 17.82 18.23 -12.10
N LYS A 315 17.53 17.55 -13.22
CA LYS A 315 16.19 17.62 -13.86
C LYS A 315 15.09 17.09 -12.92
N GLN A 316 15.39 16.02 -12.20
CA GLN A 316 14.50 15.43 -11.21
C GLN A 316 14.35 16.35 -9.99
N PHE A 317 15.45 16.91 -9.49
CA PHE A 317 15.43 17.88 -8.40
C PHE A 317 14.55 19.10 -8.73
N ILE A 318 14.74 19.71 -9.91
CA ILE A 318 13.95 20.86 -10.38
C ILE A 318 12.45 20.53 -10.42
N SER A 319 12.07 19.32 -10.81
CA SER A 319 10.65 18.93 -10.82
C SER A 319 10.01 18.99 -9.43
N PHE A 320 10.75 18.69 -8.37
CA PHE A 320 10.26 18.82 -7.00
C PHE A 320 10.17 20.27 -6.52
N ILE A 321 11.04 21.16 -7.02
CA ILE A 321 10.90 22.60 -6.76
C ILE A 321 9.55 23.08 -7.29
N PHE A 322 9.17 22.68 -8.50
CA PHE A 322 7.86 23.02 -9.06
C PHE A 322 6.70 22.44 -8.24
N VAL A 323 6.78 21.18 -7.78
CA VAL A 323 5.78 20.61 -6.86
C VAL A 323 5.68 21.48 -5.60
N GLY A 324 6.82 21.86 -5.01
CA GLY A 324 6.89 22.69 -3.82
C GLY A 324 6.27 24.07 -4.00
N ILE A 325 6.56 24.75 -5.11
CA ILE A 325 5.98 26.07 -5.43
C ILE A 325 4.46 25.97 -5.55
N ILE A 326 3.94 24.99 -6.30
CA ILE A 326 2.49 24.80 -6.46
C ILE A 326 1.84 24.49 -5.12
N PHE A 327 2.46 23.60 -4.34
CA PHE A 327 1.97 23.22 -3.01
C PHE A 327 1.92 24.43 -2.07
N ILE A 328 2.99 25.23 -2.00
CA ILE A 328 3.04 26.43 -1.16
C ILE A 328 1.99 27.45 -1.62
N ALA A 329 1.91 27.74 -2.92
CA ALA A 329 0.93 28.68 -3.44
C ALA A 329 -0.51 28.24 -3.11
N PHE A 330 -0.81 26.95 -3.31
CA PHE A 330 -2.12 26.38 -2.96
C PHE A 330 -2.39 26.44 -1.46
N LEU A 331 -1.40 26.09 -0.63
CA LEU A 331 -1.54 26.12 0.82
C LEU A 331 -1.74 27.56 1.31
N SER A 332 -1.03 28.54 0.76
CA SER A 332 -1.24 29.96 1.08
C SER A 332 -2.66 30.41 0.74
N LEU A 333 -3.18 30.06 -0.45
CA LEU A 333 -4.56 30.35 -0.82
C LEU A 333 -5.56 29.66 0.11
N HIS A 334 -5.27 28.42 0.51
CA HIS A 334 -6.08 27.68 1.46
C HIS A 334 -6.12 28.36 2.81
N PHE A 335 -4.97 28.80 3.33
CA PHE A 335 -4.88 29.54 4.59
C PHE A 335 -5.68 30.85 4.53
N ILE A 336 -5.52 31.64 3.46
CA ILE A 336 -6.29 32.88 3.26
C ILE A 336 -7.79 32.59 3.36
N LYS A 337 -8.27 31.57 2.64
CA LYS A 337 -9.69 31.19 2.64
C LYS A 337 -10.19 30.70 3.99
N VAL A 338 -9.41 29.89 4.71
CA VAL A 338 -9.80 29.42 6.05
C VAL A 338 -9.88 30.59 7.04
N THR A 339 -8.97 31.58 6.95
CA THR A 339 -9.01 32.76 7.84
C THR A 339 -10.22 33.67 7.65
N GLU A 340 -10.99 33.51 6.57
CA GLU A 340 -12.30 34.16 6.44
C GLU A 340 -13.34 33.57 7.42
N TYR A 341 -13.10 32.35 7.96
CA TYR A 341 -14.03 31.60 8.81
C TYR A 341 -13.56 31.42 10.27
N ILE A 342 -12.28 31.68 10.59
CA ILE A 342 -11.74 31.55 11.95
C ILE A 342 -11.24 32.89 12.50
N PRO A 343 -11.45 33.19 13.80
CA PRO A 343 -10.84 34.36 14.42
C PRO A 343 -9.30 34.29 14.37
N ARG A 344 -8.64 35.41 14.08
CA ARG A 344 -7.17 35.49 13.91
C ARG A 344 -6.36 35.06 15.15
N THR A 345 -6.97 35.02 16.32
CA THR A 345 -6.34 34.66 17.60
C THR A 345 -6.04 33.17 17.77
N PHE A 346 -6.62 32.28 16.96
CA PHE A 346 -6.47 30.82 17.09
C PHE A 346 -5.43 30.19 16.13
N GLN A 347 -4.57 30.99 15.50
CA GLN A 347 -3.54 30.57 14.54
C GLN A 347 -2.32 29.91 15.19
N SER A 348 -2.54 28.98 16.12
CA SER A 348 -1.45 28.22 16.73
C SER A 348 -0.81 27.29 15.70
N LEU A 349 0.47 27.53 15.41
CA LEU A 349 1.39 26.61 14.73
C LEU A 349 2.06 25.64 15.74
N ALA A 350 1.48 25.45 16.94
CA ALA A 350 2.15 24.70 18.01
C ALA A 350 2.57 23.31 17.50
N PRO A 351 3.87 22.97 17.59
CA PRO A 351 4.35 21.65 17.21
C PRO A 351 3.71 20.61 18.14
N ARG A 352 3.12 19.58 17.53
CA ARG A 352 2.66 18.38 18.23
C ARG A 352 3.86 17.45 18.40
N ASP A 353 4.79 17.83 19.29
CA ASP A 353 5.94 16.98 19.61
C ASP A 353 5.50 15.81 20.51
N HIS A 354 5.88 14.60 20.14
CA HIS A 354 5.49 13.39 20.87
C HIS A 354 6.64 12.83 21.73
N PRO A 355 6.47 12.69 23.06
CA PRO A 355 7.51 12.17 23.94
C PRO A 355 7.72 10.65 23.85
N ILE A 356 6.87 9.90 23.11
CA ILE A 356 6.89 8.43 23.05
C ILE A 356 6.90 7.90 21.59
N GLY A 357 7.83 8.41 20.77
CA GLY A 357 7.85 8.14 19.31
C GLY A 357 7.90 6.66 18.89
N LEU A 358 8.50 5.77 19.69
CA LEU A 358 8.58 4.34 19.38
C LEU A 358 7.26 3.60 19.55
N ILE A 359 6.46 3.93 20.57
CA ILE A 359 5.15 3.29 20.78
C ILE A 359 4.19 3.70 19.66
N PHE A 360 4.22 4.98 19.29
CA PHE A 360 3.43 5.51 18.19
C PHE A 360 3.79 4.88 16.84
N LEU A 361 5.09 4.67 16.58
CA LEU A 361 5.52 3.94 15.39
C LEU A 361 5.00 2.49 15.37
N GLN A 362 4.96 1.80 16.52
CA GLN A 362 4.39 0.46 16.59
C GLN A 362 2.87 0.45 16.31
N GLN A 363 2.14 1.45 16.80
CA GLN A 363 0.70 1.59 16.54
C GLN A 363 0.43 1.82 15.05
N THR A 364 1.12 2.77 14.42
CA THR A 364 0.98 3.05 12.99
C THR A 364 1.40 1.86 12.11
N LEU A 365 2.44 1.11 12.50
CA LEU A 365 2.83 -0.16 11.87
C LEU A 365 1.84 -1.32 12.15
N SER A 366 0.88 -1.17 13.05
CA SER A 366 -0.15 -2.18 13.32
C SER A 366 -1.47 -1.90 12.61
N TYR A 367 -1.65 -0.67 12.10
CA TYR A 367 -2.87 -0.25 11.43
C TYR A 367 -3.16 -1.12 10.21
N SER A 368 -4.38 -1.67 10.16
CA SER A 368 -4.84 -2.67 9.17
C SER A 368 -4.05 -3.98 9.12
N SER A 369 -3.17 -4.26 10.09
CA SER A 369 -2.42 -5.52 10.11
C SER A 369 -3.30 -6.74 10.31
N TRP A 370 -4.48 -6.58 10.94
CA TRP A 370 -5.47 -7.65 11.14
C TRP A 370 -6.05 -8.20 9.85
N GLU A 371 -5.85 -7.56 8.69
CA GLU A 371 -6.17 -8.15 7.37
C GLU A 371 -5.22 -9.27 6.96
N TYR A 372 -4.16 -9.53 7.73
CA TYR A 372 -3.18 -10.55 7.40
C TYR A 372 -3.35 -11.72 8.34
N LEU A 373 -3.37 -12.95 7.82
CA LEU A 373 -3.60 -14.15 8.62
C LEU A 373 -2.62 -14.25 9.81
N PHE A 374 -1.38 -13.83 9.60
CA PHE A 374 -0.32 -13.82 10.61
C PHE A 374 -0.15 -12.45 11.29
N PHE A 375 -1.21 -11.67 11.46
CA PHE A 375 -1.15 -10.32 12.07
C PHE A 375 -0.50 -10.31 13.46
N ASN A 376 -0.68 -11.38 14.26
CA ASN A 376 -0.06 -11.55 15.57
C ASN A 376 1.47 -11.51 15.52
N LEU A 377 2.08 -11.84 14.37
CA LEU A 377 3.54 -11.76 14.18
C LEU A 377 4.02 -10.33 13.87
N ARG A 378 3.12 -9.33 13.86
CA ARG A 378 3.39 -7.94 13.50
C ARG A 378 4.11 -7.84 12.14
N PRO A 379 3.46 -8.29 11.04
CA PRO A 379 4.11 -8.48 9.75
C PRO A 379 4.79 -7.22 9.22
N PHE A 380 4.22 -6.03 9.43
CA PHE A 380 4.79 -4.79 8.87
C PHE A 380 6.06 -4.35 9.61
N LEU A 381 6.14 -4.54 10.93
CA LEU A 381 7.37 -4.29 11.70
C LEU A 381 8.48 -5.25 11.24
N PHE A 382 8.14 -6.53 11.08
CA PHE A 382 9.09 -7.53 10.62
C PHE A 382 9.62 -7.21 9.20
N LEU A 383 8.72 -6.87 8.28
CA LEU A 383 9.08 -6.47 6.91
C LEU A 383 9.90 -5.18 6.87
N LEU A 384 9.58 -4.20 7.73
CA LEU A 384 10.38 -2.98 7.90
C LEU A 384 11.82 -3.28 8.30
N LEU A 385 12.01 -4.12 9.33
CA LEU A 385 13.33 -4.50 9.82
C LEU A 385 14.14 -5.22 8.72
N ILE A 386 13.51 -6.12 7.99
CA ILE A 386 14.15 -6.79 6.86
C ILE A 386 14.52 -5.80 5.76
N ASN A 387 13.67 -4.80 5.47
CA ASN A 387 13.96 -3.77 4.46
C ASN A 387 15.18 -2.92 4.88
N LEU A 388 15.27 -2.56 6.16
CA LEU A 388 16.42 -1.85 6.72
C LEU A 388 17.70 -2.67 6.57
N ILE A 389 17.70 -3.93 7.04
CA ILE A 389 18.85 -4.83 6.93
C ILE A 389 19.25 -5.01 5.46
N SER A 390 18.27 -5.23 4.58
CA SER A 390 18.52 -5.44 3.15
C SER A 390 19.11 -4.19 2.48
N THR A 391 18.60 -3.01 2.82
CA THR A 391 19.12 -1.74 2.31
C THR A 391 20.55 -1.49 2.80
N THR A 392 20.84 -1.76 4.07
CA THR A 392 22.18 -1.67 4.64
C THR A 392 23.16 -2.61 3.93
N ILE A 393 22.76 -3.87 3.67
CA ILE A 393 23.59 -4.82 2.90
C ILE A 393 23.85 -4.29 1.49
N LEU A 394 22.83 -3.77 0.79
CA LEU A 394 22.99 -3.20 -0.55
C LEU A 394 23.90 -1.97 -0.53
N PHE A 395 23.83 -1.14 0.50
CA PHE A 395 24.70 0.02 0.68
C PHE A 395 26.15 -0.39 0.91
N ILE A 396 26.42 -1.26 1.89
CA ILE A 396 27.78 -1.75 2.22
C ILE A 396 28.43 -2.43 1.00
N ARG A 397 27.64 -3.18 0.23
CA ARG A 397 28.13 -3.85 -0.99
C ARG A 397 28.21 -2.92 -2.21
N LYS A 398 27.92 -1.63 -2.08
CA LYS A 398 27.90 -0.63 -3.17
C LYS A 398 26.96 -1.01 -4.33
N MET A 399 25.83 -1.62 -3.99
CA MET A 399 24.79 -2.08 -4.93
C MET A 399 23.54 -1.19 -4.91
N LEU A 400 23.50 -0.21 -4.01
CA LEU A 400 22.42 0.76 -3.90
C LEU A 400 22.54 1.79 -5.03
N ASN A 401 21.64 1.73 -6.01
CA ASN A 401 21.55 2.71 -7.09
C ASN A 401 20.57 3.84 -6.74
N PHE A 402 20.55 4.87 -7.59
CA PHE A 402 19.66 6.03 -7.43
C PHE A 402 18.20 5.60 -7.20
N GLU A 403 17.68 4.72 -8.05
CA GLU A 403 16.28 4.31 -7.99
C GLU A 403 15.91 3.59 -6.68
N LEU A 404 16.79 2.73 -6.14
CA LEU A 404 16.58 2.07 -4.84
C LEU A 404 16.66 3.07 -3.69
N THR A 405 17.55 4.05 -3.76
CA THR A 405 17.63 5.15 -2.78
C THR A 405 16.34 5.96 -2.76
N ILE A 406 15.72 6.20 -3.92
CA ILE A 406 14.43 6.91 -4.02
C ILE A 406 13.31 6.10 -3.36
N LEU A 407 13.25 4.78 -3.61
CA LEU A 407 12.27 3.92 -2.92
C LEU A 407 12.46 4.02 -1.40
N PHE A 408 13.68 3.89 -0.92
CA PHE A 408 13.98 4.01 0.50
C PHE A 408 13.48 5.35 1.09
N PHE A 409 13.89 6.48 0.52
CA PHE A 409 13.47 7.78 1.05
C PHE A 409 11.97 8.05 0.91
N SER A 410 11.28 7.44 -0.06
CA SER A 410 9.83 7.64 -0.22
C SER A 410 8.97 7.02 0.91
N ALA A 411 9.47 5.98 1.59
CA ALA A 411 8.76 5.35 2.71
C ALA A 411 9.31 5.76 4.08
N PHE A 412 10.65 5.79 4.22
CA PHE A 412 11.30 5.88 5.52
C PHE A 412 11.30 7.29 6.11
N SER A 413 11.38 8.34 5.30
CA SER A 413 11.37 9.71 5.82
C SER A 413 10.04 10.07 6.45
N LEU A 414 8.94 9.58 5.87
CA LEU A 414 7.60 9.80 6.40
C LEU A 414 7.43 9.07 7.73
N MET A 415 7.88 7.82 7.82
CA MET A 415 7.93 7.07 9.07
C MET A 415 8.70 7.80 10.18
N ILE A 416 9.88 8.35 9.86
CA ILE A 416 10.71 9.11 10.83
C ILE A 416 9.99 10.40 11.24
N ALA A 417 9.40 11.14 10.31
CA ALA A 417 8.68 12.37 10.63
C ALA A 417 7.46 12.10 11.53
N ILE A 418 6.69 11.06 11.21
CA ILE A 418 5.52 10.62 11.98
C ILE A 418 5.94 10.15 13.38
N SER A 419 7.12 9.57 13.57
CA SER A 419 7.60 9.21 14.92
C SER A 419 7.86 10.43 15.83
N LYS A 420 7.91 11.64 15.27
CA LYS A 420 8.19 12.89 16.01
C LYS A 420 6.99 13.84 16.07
N ILE A 421 6.17 13.85 15.02
CA ILE A 421 5.04 14.74 14.83
C ILE A 421 3.76 13.93 15.04
N GLY A 422 2.84 14.36 15.91
CA GLY A 422 1.52 13.73 16.02
C GLY A 422 0.89 13.80 17.41
N THR A 423 -0.37 13.36 17.52
CA THR A 423 -1.11 13.25 18.78
C THR A 423 -1.24 11.77 19.19
N PRO A 424 -1.05 11.41 20.47
CA PRO A 424 -1.08 10.00 20.90
C PRO A 424 -2.44 9.30 20.75
N LEU A 425 -3.51 10.07 20.56
CA LEU A 425 -4.89 9.58 20.46
C LEU A 425 -5.34 9.62 19.00
N TYR A 426 -5.72 8.45 18.48
CA TYR A 426 -6.39 8.25 17.19
C TYR A 426 -5.58 8.53 15.91
N ASP A 427 -4.24 8.49 15.94
CA ASP A 427 -3.38 8.73 14.77
C ASP A 427 -2.70 7.47 14.19
N ASP A 428 -3.15 6.26 14.57
CA ASP A 428 -2.62 5.00 14.02
C ASP A 428 -2.83 4.86 12.51
N TYR A 429 -3.91 5.44 11.97
CA TYR A 429 -4.22 5.53 10.54
C TYR A 429 -3.11 6.17 9.70
N TRP A 430 -2.17 6.92 10.30
CA TRP A 430 -1.04 7.49 9.57
C TRP A 430 -0.12 6.41 8.96
N GLY A 431 -0.21 5.16 9.45
CA GLY A 431 0.40 3.98 8.85
C GLY A 431 0.09 3.81 7.36
N VAL A 432 -1.10 4.23 6.91
CA VAL A 432 -1.52 4.20 5.51
C VAL A 432 -0.54 4.92 4.60
N SER A 433 0.12 5.96 5.12
CA SER A 433 0.98 6.81 4.30
C SER A 433 2.30 6.14 3.90
N TYR A 434 2.71 5.05 4.56
CA TYR A 434 4.01 4.41 4.29
C TYR A 434 4.00 2.86 4.32
N VAL A 435 3.05 2.21 5.01
CA VAL A 435 2.96 0.73 5.04
C VAL A 435 2.78 0.12 3.65
N PRO A 436 1.93 0.64 2.74
CA PRO A 436 1.87 0.15 1.37
C PRO A 436 3.23 0.15 0.67
N LEU A 437 4.04 1.20 0.88
CA LEU A 437 5.37 1.28 0.30
C LEU A 437 6.32 0.24 0.90
N ILE A 438 6.28 0.01 2.22
CA ILE A 438 7.03 -1.08 2.88
C ILE A 438 6.71 -2.42 2.21
N LEU A 439 5.43 -2.73 2.04
CA LEU A 439 4.97 -3.99 1.41
C LEU A 439 5.44 -4.13 -0.05
N ILE A 440 5.40 -3.04 -0.83
CA ILE A 440 5.92 -3.05 -2.21
C ILE A 440 7.43 -3.28 -2.23
N PHE A 441 8.15 -2.62 -1.34
CA PHE A 441 9.62 -2.57 -1.36
C PHE A 441 10.25 -3.79 -0.72
N SER A 442 9.54 -4.52 0.14
CA SER A 442 10.07 -5.74 0.75
C SER A 442 10.59 -6.79 -0.23
N PRO A 443 9.79 -7.30 -1.19
CA PRO A 443 10.33 -8.22 -2.19
C PRO A 443 11.45 -7.58 -3.02
N ILE A 444 11.45 -6.25 -3.23
CA ILE A 444 12.48 -5.54 -4.00
C ILE A 444 13.83 -5.60 -3.27
N PHE A 445 13.91 -5.08 -2.04
CA PHE A 445 15.16 -5.00 -1.29
C PHE A 445 15.70 -6.39 -0.95
N ILE A 446 14.83 -7.30 -0.49
CA ILE A 446 15.21 -8.66 -0.13
C ILE A 446 15.81 -9.40 -1.34
N LEU A 447 15.09 -9.43 -2.46
CA LEU A 447 15.46 -10.31 -3.58
C LEU A 447 16.52 -9.69 -4.51
N THR A 448 16.73 -8.37 -4.46
CA THR A 448 17.81 -7.71 -5.22
C THR A 448 19.19 -8.15 -4.73
N ILE A 449 19.36 -8.44 -3.43
CA ILE A 449 20.61 -8.96 -2.87
C ILE A 449 20.98 -10.28 -3.58
N PHE A 450 20.02 -11.18 -3.75
CA PHE A 450 20.23 -12.50 -4.35
C PHE A 450 20.43 -12.44 -5.87
N LYS A 451 19.66 -11.60 -6.58
CA LYS A 451 19.80 -11.44 -8.05
C LYS A 451 21.22 -11.08 -8.47
N ASN A 452 21.88 -10.23 -7.71
CA ASN A 452 23.23 -9.76 -8.02
C ASN A 452 24.32 -10.74 -7.56
N MET A 453 24.04 -11.60 -6.56
CA MET A 453 24.92 -12.71 -6.23
C MET A 453 24.92 -13.76 -7.35
N ASP A 454 23.75 -14.12 -7.88
CA ASP A 454 23.60 -15.08 -9.00
C ASP A 454 24.44 -14.65 -10.23
N HIS A 455 24.49 -13.35 -10.55
CA HIS A 455 25.29 -12.82 -11.65
C HIS A 455 26.81 -12.94 -11.44
N LYS A 456 27.30 -12.75 -10.21
CA LYS A 456 28.74 -12.81 -9.91
C LYS A 456 29.28 -14.24 -10.01
N TYR A 457 28.51 -15.24 -9.55
CA TYR A 457 28.88 -16.65 -9.68
C TYR A 457 28.89 -17.13 -11.14
N SER A 458 27.99 -16.63 -12.00
CA SER A 458 27.97 -17.00 -13.43
C SER A 458 29.19 -16.51 -14.23
N LYS A 459 29.90 -15.49 -13.75
CA LYS A 459 31.11 -14.94 -14.37
C LYS A 459 32.40 -15.61 -13.89
N ILE A 460 32.37 -16.27 -12.72
CA ILE A 460 33.54 -16.95 -12.16
C ILE A 460 33.66 -18.39 -12.71
N ASN A 461 32.53 -18.98 -13.14
CA ASN A 461 32.46 -20.33 -13.71
C ASN A 461 32.41 -20.34 -15.25
N LYS A 462 32.79 -19.23 -15.90
CA LYS A 462 33.13 -19.15 -17.33
C LYS A 462 34.58 -18.75 -17.42
#